data_AF-A0A9P6XU25-F1
#
_entry.id   AF-A0A9P6XU25-F1
#
_cell.length_a   1.000
_cell.length_b   1.000
_cell.length_c   1.000
_cell.angle_alpha   90.00
_cell.angle_beta   90.00
_cell.angle_gamma   90.00
#
_symmetry.space_group_name_H-M   'P 1'
#
loop_
_entity.id
_entity.type
_entity.pdbx_description
1 polymer ?
#
loop_
_entity_poly.entity_id
_entity_poly.type
_entity_poly.pdbx_seq_one_letter_code
_entity_poly.pdbx_strand_id
1 'polypeptide(L)'
;MDYAGIREELQAQGVELPGAVDVANAVIAIRRRKLPDPDVLGNAGSFFKNPVLPLEQVDVLLQHFPELPVFPSDQEGKRKVSAAWMIESCGWKGFREGDAGVAPSHALVLVNHGNATGAELLALARRISASVLEKFGVPIEPEPRLLGAQW
;
A
#
# COMPACT_ATOMS: atom_id res chain seq x y z
N MET A 1 15.78 2.36 14.81
CA MET A 1 15.00 3.35 14.03
C MET A 1 14.54 2.61 12.80
N ASP A 2 13.39 1.95 12.88
CA ASP A 2 13.08 0.80 12.00
C ASP A 2 12.19 1.17 10.81
N TYR A 3 12.20 2.43 10.40
CA TYR A 3 11.51 2.85 9.18
C TYR A 3 12.49 2.76 8.00
N ALA A 4 12.20 1.87 7.05
CA ALA A 4 13.05 1.61 5.90
C ALA A 4 13.29 2.90 5.09
N GLY A 5 14.57 3.27 4.93
CA GLY A 5 15.01 4.42 4.13
C GLY A 5 15.34 5.70 4.92
N ILE A 6 15.04 5.79 6.22
CA ILE A 6 15.33 7.01 7.02
C ILE A 6 16.83 7.20 7.18
N ARG A 7 17.59 6.13 7.44
CA ARG A 7 19.04 6.23 7.68
C ARG A 7 19.76 6.68 6.41
N GLU A 8 19.38 6.13 5.28
CA GLU A 8 19.91 6.47 3.96
C GLU A 8 19.58 7.93 3.61
N GLU A 9 18.36 8.39 3.89
CA GLU A 9 17.96 9.78 3.64
C GLU A 9 18.70 10.77 4.55
N LEU A 10 18.87 10.45 5.85
CA LEU A 10 19.63 11.29 6.77
C LEU A 10 21.11 11.38 6.38
N GLN A 11 21.70 10.28 5.92
CA GLN A 11 23.06 10.26 5.37
C GLN A 11 23.17 11.10 4.10
N ALA A 12 22.20 11.00 3.17
CA ALA A 12 22.17 11.80 1.96
C ALA A 12 22.03 13.31 2.25
N GLN A 13 21.41 13.67 3.37
CA GLN A 13 21.29 15.05 3.86
C GLN A 13 22.49 15.52 4.70
N GLY A 14 23.51 14.67 4.89
CA GLY A 14 24.72 15.01 5.65
C GLY A 14 24.50 15.14 7.16
N VAL A 15 23.44 14.53 7.71
CA VAL A 15 23.09 14.63 9.13
C VAL A 15 23.73 13.48 9.91
N GLU A 16 24.80 13.78 10.65
CA GLU A 16 25.52 12.77 11.45
C GLU A 16 24.86 12.50 12.81
N LEU A 17 24.25 13.52 13.41
CA LEU A 17 23.56 13.47 14.71
C LEU A 17 22.13 14.00 14.57
N PRO A 18 21.17 13.18 14.13
CA PRO A 18 19.85 13.64 13.78
C PRO A 18 19.03 14.07 15.00
N GLY A 19 18.50 15.28 14.96
CA GLY A 19 17.44 15.74 15.85
C GLY A 19 16.06 15.31 15.34
N ALA A 20 15.02 15.57 16.15
CA ALA A 20 13.64 15.22 15.79
C ALA A 20 13.17 15.88 14.47
N VAL A 21 13.65 17.10 14.19
CA VAL A 21 13.35 17.84 12.95
C VAL A 21 13.96 17.15 11.73
N ASP A 22 15.19 16.66 11.82
CA ASP A 22 15.86 15.98 10.71
C ASP A 22 15.15 14.66 10.38
N VAL A 23 14.76 13.91 11.40
CA VAL A 23 13.95 12.70 11.22
C VAL A 23 12.60 13.03 10.57
N ALA A 24 11.93 14.09 11.01
CA ALA A 24 10.67 14.52 10.41
C ALA A 24 10.84 14.92 8.93
N ASN A 25 11.88 15.67 8.60
CA ASN A 25 12.21 16.07 7.23
C ASN A 25 12.52 14.87 6.34
N ALA A 26 13.31 13.91 6.84
CA ALA A 26 13.59 12.66 6.14
C ALA A 26 12.31 11.86 5.88
N VAL A 27 11.42 11.75 6.87
CA VAL A 27 10.11 11.10 6.71
C VAL A 27 9.26 11.81 5.65
N ILE A 28 9.19 13.14 5.69
CA ILE A 28 8.44 13.94 4.69
C ILE A 28 9.00 13.71 3.28
N ALA A 29 10.32 13.75 3.11
CA ALA A 29 10.98 13.52 1.82
C ALA A 29 10.69 12.11 1.28
N ILE A 30 10.82 11.09 2.12
CA ILE A 30 10.50 9.70 1.75
C ILE A 30 9.02 9.56 1.37
N ARG A 31 8.10 10.17 2.13
CA ARG A 31 6.66 10.11 1.85
C ARG A 31 6.28 10.80 0.54
N ARG A 32 6.84 11.99 0.26
CA ARG A 32 6.61 12.71 -1.00
C ARG A 32 7.07 11.93 -2.22
N ARG A 33 8.12 11.11 -2.10
CA ARG A 33 8.59 10.25 -3.21
C ARG A 33 7.71 9.01 -3.40
N LYS A 34 7.15 8.46 -2.31
CA LYS A 34 6.39 7.20 -2.33
C LYS A 34 4.89 7.40 -2.59
N LEU A 35 4.32 8.54 -2.22
CA LEU A 35 2.89 8.80 -2.26
C LEU A 35 2.58 10.02 -3.15
N PRO A 36 1.59 9.94 -4.03
CA PRO A 36 1.13 11.10 -4.79
C PRO A 36 0.57 12.16 -3.83
N ASP A 37 0.90 13.42 -4.09
CA ASP A 37 0.37 14.54 -3.33
C ASP A 37 -1.15 14.63 -3.54
N PRO A 38 -1.99 14.51 -2.48
CA PRO A 38 -3.45 14.57 -2.61
C PRO A 38 -3.97 15.85 -3.25
N ASP A 39 -3.25 16.97 -3.13
CA ASP A 39 -3.64 18.25 -3.73
C ASP A 39 -3.35 18.29 -5.24
N VAL A 40 -2.48 17.41 -5.73
CA VAL A 40 -2.15 17.26 -7.16
C VAL A 40 -2.95 16.13 -7.80
N LEU A 41 -3.14 15.03 -7.07
CA LEU A 41 -3.87 13.85 -7.52
C LEU A 41 -4.65 13.28 -6.36
N GLY A 42 -5.97 13.45 -6.39
CA GLY A 42 -6.86 13.10 -5.28
C GLY A 42 -6.68 11.64 -4.87
N ASN A 43 -6.27 11.41 -3.62
CA ASN A 43 -6.07 10.07 -3.06
C ASN A 43 -6.26 10.10 -1.54
N ALA A 44 -6.49 8.92 -0.95
CA ALA A 44 -6.64 8.74 0.50
C ALA A 44 -5.44 8.03 1.13
N GLY A 45 -4.26 8.12 0.51
CA GLY A 45 -3.08 7.32 0.88
C GLY A 45 -3.23 5.85 0.48
N SER A 46 -2.67 4.95 1.30
CA SER A 46 -2.83 3.51 1.10
C SER A 46 -4.30 3.13 1.28
N PHE A 47 -4.93 2.67 0.20
CA PHE A 47 -6.33 2.29 0.23
C PHE A 47 -6.55 0.95 0.92
N PHE A 48 -5.60 0.01 0.83
CA PHE A 48 -5.69 -1.30 1.48
C PHE A 48 -4.67 -1.49 2.60
N LYS A 49 -5.09 -2.23 3.62
CA LYS A 49 -4.19 -2.72 4.67
C LYS A 49 -3.36 -3.89 4.15
N ASN A 50 -2.17 -4.06 4.71
CA ASN A 50 -1.42 -5.31 4.53
C ASN A 50 -2.06 -6.40 5.40
N PRO A 51 -2.50 -7.54 4.83
CA PRO A 51 -3.16 -8.59 5.60
C PRO A 51 -2.17 -9.29 6.53
N VAL A 52 -2.69 -9.73 7.68
CA VAL A 52 -1.95 -10.47 8.70
C VAL A 52 -2.48 -11.90 8.72
N LEU A 53 -1.63 -12.85 8.35
CA LEU A 53 -2.00 -14.25 8.11
C LEU A 53 -1.26 -15.19 9.08
N PRO A 54 -1.84 -16.36 9.41
CA PRO A 54 -1.14 -17.44 10.12
C PRO A 54 0.12 -17.89 9.38
N LEU A 55 1.16 -18.29 10.11
CA LEU A 55 2.43 -18.76 9.53
C LEU A 55 2.23 -19.88 8.50
N GLU A 56 1.37 -20.86 8.80
CA GLU A 56 1.05 -21.96 7.89
C GLU A 56 0.54 -21.47 6.51
N GLN A 57 -0.31 -20.44 6.50
CA GLN A 57 -0.84 -19.87 5.26
C GLN A 57 0.24 -19.10 4.51
N VAL A 58 1.13 -18.41 5.23
CA VAL A 58 2.26 -17.70 4.62
C VAL A 58 3.26 -18.67 4.01
N ASP A 59 3.53 -19.80 4.66
CA ASP A 59 4.44 -20.82 4.13
C ASP A 59 3.89 -21.41 2.82
N VAL A 60 2.58 -21.69 2.75
CA VAL A 60 1.92 -22.13 1.51
C VAL A 60 1.98 -21.06 0.43
N LEU A 61 1.78 -19.79 0.78
CA LEU A 61 1.90 -18.68 -0.17
C LEU A 61 3.33 -18.56 -0.73
N LEU A 62 4.35 -18.67 0.11
CA LEU A 62 5.76 -18.56 -0.32
C LEU A 62 6.20 -19.71 -1.22
N GLN A 63 5.58 -20.89 -1.13
CA GLN A 63 5.84 -21.98 -2.07
C GLN A 63 5.38 -21.65 -3.49
N HIS A 64 4.28 -20.90 -3.63
CA HIS A 64 3.72 -20.51 -4.92
C HIS A 64 4.24 -19.15 -5.41
N PHE A 65 4.56 -18.25 -4.46
CA PHE A 65 5.00 -16.88 -4.69
C PHE A 65 6.25 -16.56 -3.84
N PRO A 66 7.43 -17.08 -4.21
CA PRO A 66 8.64 -16.95 -3.39
C PRO A 66 9.12 -15.51 -3.19
N GLU A 67 8.73 -14.60 -4.09
CA GLU A 67 9.08 -13.18 -4.04
C GLU A 67 8.12 -12.35 -3.18
N LEU A 68 7.06 -12.94 -2.62
CA LEU A 68 6.08 -12.23 -1.79
C LEU A 68 6.76 -11.64 -0.55
N PRO A 69 6.75 -10.30 -0.37
CA PRO A 69 7.37 -9.69 0.80
C PRO A 69 6.56 -10.00 2.07
N VAL A 70 7.25 -10.54 3.07
CA VAL A 70 6.71 -10.89 4.38
C VAL A 70 7.40 -10.07 5.47
N PHE A 71 6.61 -9.51 6.37
CA PHE A 71 7.07 -8.67 7.46
C PHE A 71 6.63 -9.24 8.82
N PRO A 72 7.35 -8.90 9.90
CA PRO A 72 6.88 -9.17 11.26
C PRO A 72 5.48 -8.58 11.51
N SER A 73 4.72 -9.26 12.38
CA SER A 73 3.44 -8.81 12.89
C SER A 73 3.49 -8.81 14.42
N ASP A 74 2.72 -7.94 15.05
CA ASP A 74 2.60 -7.86 16.52
C ASP A 74 1.78 -9.02 17.13
N GLN A 75 1.33 -9.96 16.30
CA GLN A 75 0.52 -11.11 16.69
C GLN A 75 1.39 -12.36 16.60
N GLU A 76 1.49 -13.09 17.70
CA GLU A 76 2.24 -14.34 17.76
C GLU A 76 1.67 -15.37 16.77
N GLY A 77 2.56 -16.16 16.15
CA GLY A 77 2.17 -17.15 15.13
C GLY A 77 1.67 -16.57 13.80
N LYS A 78 1.76 -15.24 13.60
CA LYS A 78 1.29 -14.57 12.39
C LYS A 78 2.36 -13.70 11.75
N ARG A 79 2.16 -13.39 10.47
CA ARG A 79 3.01 -12.51 9.66
C ARG A 79 2.17 -11.60 8.79
N LYS A 80 2.71 -10.43 8.49
CA LYS A 80 2.08 -9.45 7.61
C LYS A 80 2.63 -9.62 6.20
N VAL A 81 1.78 -9.73 5.20
CA VAL A 81 2.20 -9.88 3.79
C VAL A 81 1.89 -8.62 3.00
N SER A 82 2.68 -8.32 1.97
CA SER A 82 2.54 -7.09 1.17
C SER A 82 1.31 -7.12 0.26
N ALA A 83 0.27 -6.34 0.61
CA ALA A 83 -0.88 -6.12 -0.28
C ALA A 83 -0.47 -5.37 -1.55
N ALA A 84 0.48 -4.43 -1.46
CA ALA A 84 1.01 -3.71 -2.61
C ALA A 84 1.56 -4.66 -3.67
N TRP A 85 2.36 -5.65 -3.24
CA TRP A 85 2.98 -6.62 -4.13
C TRP A 85 1.93 -7.54 -4.77
N MET A 86 0.93 -7.99 -4.01
CA MET A 86 -0.17 -8.81 -4.55
C MET A 86 -0.99 -8.05 -5.60
N ILE A 87 -1.33 -6.79 -5.32
CA ILE A 87 -2.07 -5.92 -6.26
C ILE A 87 -1.26 -5.66 -7.53
N GLU A 88 0.04 -5.37 -7.40
CA GLU A 88 0.95 -5.19 -8.53
C GLU A 88 1.08 -6.49 -9.35
N SER A 89 1.17 -7.64 -8.69
CA SER A 89 1.21 -8.96 -9.33
C SER A 89 -0.09 -9.34 -10.05
N CYS A 90 -1.21 -8.71 -9.72
CA CYS A 90 -2.47 -8.79 -10.46
C CYS A 90 -2.54 -7.80 -11.63
N GLY A 91 -1.52 -6.97 -11.85
CA GLY A 91 -1.44 -6.03 -12.97
C GLY A 91 -2.16 -4.70 -12.75
N TRP A 92 -2.55 -4.38 -11.51
CA TRP A 92 -3.36 -3.18 -11.25
C TRP A 92 -2.54 -1.89 -11.11
N LYS A 93 -1.22 -1.96 -10.89
CA LYS A 93 -0.41 -0.75 -10.70
C LYS A 93 -0.40 0.10 -11.98
N GLY A 94 -0.78 1.37 -11.85
CA GLY A 94 -0.95 2.26 -13.01
C GLY A 94 -2.22 2.02 -13.83
N PHE A 95 -3.10 1.10 -13.42
CA PHE A 95 -4.39 0.89 -14.07
C PHE A 95 -5.26 2.16 -13.99
N ARG A 96 -6.00 2.44 -15.05
CA ARG A 96 -6.93 3.58 -15.11
C ARG A 96 -8.17 3.21 -15.92
N GLU A 97 -9.33 3.61 -15.41
CA GLU A 97 -10.63 3.52 -16.07
C GLU A 97 -11.40 4.83 -15.82
N GLY A 98 -11.58 5.62 -16.87
CA GLY A 98 -12.07 7.00 -16.71
C GLY A 98 -11.15 7.83 -15.82
N ASP A 99 -11.70 8.44 -14.77
CA ASP A 99 -10.93 9.21 -13.79
C ASP A 99 -10.52 8.39 -12.55
N ALA A 100 -10.99 7.16 -12.39
CA ALA A 100 -10.56 6.27 -11.30
C ALA A 100 -9.33 5.45 -11.73
N GLY A 101 -8.35 5.30 -10.85
CA GLY A 101 -7.17 4.51 -11.15
C GLY A 101 -6.38 4.08 -9.93
N VAL A 102 -5.25 3.43 -10.21
CA VAL A 102 -4.22 3.06 -9.24
C VAL A 102 -2.94 3.83 -9.58
N ALA A 103 -2.31 4.44 -8.59
CA ALA A 103 -1.11 5.23 -8.82
C ALA A 103 0.01 4.40 -9.49
N PRO A 104 0.68 4.90 -10.54
CA PRO A 104 1.84 4.23 -11.13
C PRO A 104 3.01 4.09 -10.15
N SER A 105 3.10 5.01 -9.18
CA SER A 105 4.15 5.01 -8.16
C SER A 105 3.93 3.98 -7.06
N HIS A 106 2.69 3.61 -6.75
CA HIS A 106 2.39 2.74 -5.61
C HIS A 106 1.04 2.02 -5.72
N ALA A 107 1.06 0.68 -5.75
CA ALA A 107 -0.12 -0.15 -6.00
C ALA A 107 -1.23 -0.08 -4.91
N LEU A 108 -0.90 0.34 -3.69
CA LEU A 108 -1.91 0.57 -2.64
C LEU A 108 -2.75 1.83 -2.85
N VAL A 109 -2.30 2.78 -3.69
CA VAL A 109 -2.92 4.11 -3.73
C VAL A 109 -3.91 4.16 -4.87
N LEU A 110 -5.20 4.25 -4.53
CA LEU A 110 -6.24 4.61 -5.50
C LEU A 110 -6.23 6.12 -5.74
N VAL A 111 -6.39 6.51 -6.99
CA VAL A 111 -6.28 7.90 -7.44
C VAL A 111 -7.53 8.32 -8.21
N ASN A 112 -7.90 9.58 -8.01
CA ASN A 112 -8.90 10.30 -8.79
C ASN A 112 -8.19 11.34 -9.67
N HIS A 113 -8.27 11.16 -10.98
CA HIS A 113 -7.70 12.06 -12.00
C HIS A 113 -8.54 13.31 -12.27
N GLY A 114 -9.68 13.48 -11.60
CA GLY A 114 -10.52 14.67 -11.70
C GLY A 114 -11.90 14.41 -11.11
N ASN A 115 -12.73 13.68 -11.86
CA ASN A 115 -14.18 13.57 -11.61
C ASN A 115 -14.64 12.20 -11.14
N ALA A 116 -13.72 11.30 -10.73
CA ALA A 116 -14.10 9.99 -10.23
C ALA A 116 -14.98 10.13 -8.99
N THR A 117 -16.13 9.46 -9.02
CA THR A 117 -17.04 9.35 -7.89
C THR A 117 -16.50 8.35 -6.87
N GLY A 118 -16.95 8.47 -5.61
CA GLY A 118 -16.65 7.47 -4.58
C GLY A 118 -17.16 6.07 -4.94
N ALA A 119 -18.25 5.97 -5.71
CA ALA A 119 -18.79 4.70 -6.18
C ALA A 119 -17.86 4.03 -7.21
N GLU A 120 -17.29 4.80 -8.14
CA GLU A 120 -16.33 4.28 -9.14
C GLU A 120 -15.04 3.82 -8.47
N LEU A 121 -14.50 4.61 -7.52
CA LEU A 121 -13.32 4.20 -6.75
C LEU A 121 -13.59 2.95 -5.91
N LEU A 122 -14.78 2.84 -5.30
CA LEU A 122 -15.16 1.66 -4.53
C LEU A 122 -15.35 0.42 -5.43
N ALA A 123 -15.93 0.58 -6.62
CA ALA A 123 -16.06 -0.49 -7.60
C ALA A 123 -14.69 -0.99 -8.09
N LEU A 124 -13.76 -0.06 -8.36
CA LEU A 124 -12.37 -0.40 -8.66
C LEU A 124 -11.71 -1.15 -7.50
N ALA A 125 -11.87 -0.67 -6.26
CA ALA A 125 -11.34 -1.33 -5.09
C ALA A 125 -11.85 -2.77 -4.93
N ARG A 126 -13.15 -3.00 -5.16
CA ARG A 126 -13.75 -4.34 -5.09
C ARG A 126 -13.20 -5.28 -6.15
N ARG A 127 -12.99 -4.82 -7.39
CA ARG A 127 -12.34 -5.62 -8.45
C ARG A 127 -10.91 -5.99 -8.07
N ILE A 128 -10.16 -5.05 -7.51
CA ILE A 128 -8.81 -5.31 -7.01
C ILE A 128 -8.84 -6.38 -5.92
N SER A 129 -9.68 -6.22 -4.89
CA SER A 129 -9.80 -7.19 -3.80
C SER A 129 -10.22 -8.58 -4.29
N ALA A 130 -11.19 -8.66 -5.20
CA ALA A 130 -11.62 -9.91 -5.81
C ALA A 130 -10.47 -10.62 -6.56
N SER A 131 -9.68 -9.88 -7.34
CA SER A 131 -8.54 -10.47 -8.07
C SER A 131 -7.42 -10.97 -7.14
N VAL A 132 -7.19 -10.27 -6.02
CA VAL A 132 -6.20 -10.69 -5.02
C VAL A 132 -6.69 -11.94 -4.28
N LEU A 133 -7.98 -11.97 -3.92
CA LEU A 133 -8.59 -13.16 -3.34
C LEU A 133 -8.55 -14.36 -4.30
N GLU A 134 -8.87 -14.16 -5.57
CA GLU A 134 -8.85 -15.22 -6.58
C GLU A 134 -7.43 -15.78 -6.80
N LYS A 135 -6.43 -14.89 -6.93
CA LYS A 135 -5.06 -15.30 -7.26
C LYS A 135 -4.29 -15.86 -6.05
N PHE A 136 -4.50 -15.30 -4.87
CA PHE A 136 -3.70 -15.62 -3.67
C PHE A 136 -4.51 -16.33 -2.58
N GLY A 137 -5.84 -16.36 -2.65
CA GLY A 137 -6.68 -16.83 -1.55
C GLY A 137 -6.63 -15.90 -0.33
N VAL A 138 -6.20 -14.65 -0.51
CA VAL A 138 -6.00 -13.68 0.57
C VAL A 138 -7.00 -12.53 0.44
N PRO A 139 -7.93 -12.34 1.40
CA PRO A 139 -8.78 -11.17 1.41
C PRO A 139 -7.97 -9.93 1.83
N ILE A 140 -8.24 -8.80 1.18
CA ILE A 140 -7.69 -7.49 1.54
C ILE A 140 -8.82 -6.50 1.88
N GLU A 141 -8.57 -5.68 2.89
CA GLU A 141 -9.54 -4.74 3.44
C GLU A 141 -9.10 -3.29 3.23
N PRO A 142 -10.06 -2.36 3.06
CA PRO A 142 -9.75 -0.95 2.97
C PRO A 142 -9.27 -0.39 4.31
N GLU A 143 -8.34 0.55 4.24
CA GLU A 143 -7.90 1.39 5.36
C GLU A 143 -8.79 2.63 5.54
N PRO A 144 -9.23 3.34 4.47
CA PRO A 144 -10.12 4.48 4.63
C PRO A 144 -11.49 4.10 5.18
N ARG A 145 -12.06 4.98 5.99
CA ARG A 145 -13.45 4.86 6.45
C ARG A 145 -14.39 5.15 5.29
N LEU A 146 -15.20 4.16 4.92
CA LEU A 146 -16.27 4.32 3.95
C LEU A 146 -17.49 4.99 4.60
N LEU A 147 -17.97 6.10 4.03
CA LEU A 147 -19.16 6.80 4.48
C LEU A 147 -20.30 6.53 3.47
N GLY A 148 -21.43 6.01 3.96
CA GLY A 148 -22.59 5.71 3.09
C GLY A 148 -22.43 4.48 2.20
N ALA A 149 -21.40 3.65 2.41
CA ALA A 149 -21.19 2.39 1.70
C ALA A 149 -20.66 1.29 2.64
N GLN A 150 -20.86 0.02 2.26
CA GLN A 150 -20.35 -1.15 2.97
C GLN A 150 -19.23 -1.83 2.17
N TRP A 151 -18.24 -2.38 2.87
CA TRP A 151 -17.18 -3.21 2.30
C TRP A 151 -17.55 -4.68 2.42
#